data_AF-A0A1Y2MH08-F1
#
_entry.id   AF-A0A1Y2MH08-F1
#
_cell.length_a   1.000
_cell.length_b   1.000
_cell.length_c   1.000
_cell.angle_alpha   90.00
_cell.angle_beta   90.00
_cell.angle_gamma   90.00
#
_symmetry.space_group_name_H-M   'P 1'
#
loop_
_entity.id
_entity.type
_entity.pdbx_description
1 polymer ?
#
loop_
_entity_poly.entity_id
_entity_poly.type
_entity_poly.pdbx_seq_one_letter_code
_entity_poly.pdbx_strand_id
1 'polypeptide(L)'
;MVINCAGPFLDTALPLARAAVEAGAHYLDVTAEQPVVQALYNELDAPARSAGVAVVPAMAFFGGLADLLVTAALGGGSQADEVEIAIGLDRWWPTAGTRATGARNTATRLVIRDGTLTALDDPAPTGTWPYPPPLGVQPVVELPFSEVVTIGHHLKVGELRSYLNTAPLDDLHDARTPAPPAADEEGRSAQQFVVDVVVRRGTETRRIVATGRDIYAVTAPIVVEGAVRLIEGRHRHPGAGAPAEMFDAAGVLSALARNGRSIAVRSDPCLAGE
;
A
#
# COMPACT_ATOMS: atom_id res chain seq x y z
N MET A 1 -9.98 -15.64 -12.49
CA MET A 1 -9.42 -14.81 -11.41
C MET A 1 -8.08 -15.40 -11.02
N VAL A 2 -7.05 -14.57 -10.87
CA VAL A 2 -5.72 -14.93 -10.35
C VAL A 2 -5.37 -13.94 -9.22
N ILE A 3 -4.95 -14.46 -8.06
CA ILE A 3 -4.38 -13.67 -6.98
C ILE A 3 -2.93 -14.16 -6.80
N ASN A 4 -1.96 -13.33 -7.17
CA ASN A 4 -0.55 -13.67 -7.03
C ASN A 4 -0.05 -13.30 -5.63
N CYS A 5 0.12 -14.32 -4.79
CA CYS A 5 0.76 -14.22 -3.48
C CYS A 5 2.16 -14.86 -3.45
N ALA A 6 2.73 -15.18 -4.62
CA ALA A 6 3.99 -15.89 -4.75
C ALA A 6 5.10 -14.91 -5.15
N GLY A 7 5.76 -14.30 -4.17
CA GLY A 7 6.98 -13.51 -4.40
C GLY A 7 8.20 -14.39 -4.72
N PRO A 8 9.33 -13.79 -5.15
CA PRO A 8 9.55 -12.35 -5.37
C PRO A 8 8.79 -11.80 -6.60
N PHE A 9 8.12 -10.67 -6.44
CA PHE A 9 7.19 -10.16 -7.48
C PHE A 9 7.89 -9.62 -8.72
N LEU A 10 9.16 -9.22 -8.61
CA LEU A 10 10.00 -8.87 -9.75
C LEU A 10 10.12 -10.03 -10.77
N ASP A 11 10.01 -11.28 -10.31
CA ASP A 11 10.12 -12.46 -11.16
C ASP A 11 8.74 -12.99 -11.57
N THR A 12 7.75 -12.89 -10.69
CA THR A 12 6.48 -13.60 -10.85
C THR A 12 5.34 -12.74 -11.39
N ALA A 13 5.29 -11.44 -11.05
CA ALA A 13 4.09 -10.65 -11.26
C ALA A 13 3.72 -10.49 -12.74
N LEU A 14 4.64 -9.97 -13.55
CA LEU A 14 4.38 -9.69 -14.97
C LEU A 14 4.08 -10.97 -15.79
N PRO A 15 4.83 -12.09 -15.67
CA PRO A 15 4.48 -13.33 -16.36
C PRO A 15 3.11 -13.88 -15.96
N LEU A 16 2.78 -13.91 -14.66
CA LEU A 16 1.47 -14.41 -14.20
C LEU A 16 0.33 -13.49 -14.65
N ALA A 17 0.53 -12.18 -14.59
CA ALA A 17 -0.48 -11.21 -15.00
C ALA A 17 -0.75 -11.27 -16.51
N ARG A 18 0.28 -11.45 -17.36
CA ARG A 18 0.09 -11.71 -18.79
C ARG A 18 -0.74 -12.96 -19.04
N ALA A 19 -0.38 -14.07 -18.42
CA ALA A 19 -1.11 -15.33 -18.58
C ALA A 19 -2.56 -15.21 -18.10
N ALA A 20 -2.81 -14.46 -17.01
CA ALA A 20 -4.17 -14.18 -16.54
C ALA A 20 -4.97 -13.38 -17.58
N VAL A 21 -4.40 -12.30 -18.12
CA VAL A 21 -5.05 -11.47 -19.14
C VAL A 21 -5.33 -12.25 -20.42
N GLU A 22 -4.35 -13.03 -20.91
CA GLU A 22 -4.51 -13.91 -22.09
C GLU A 22 -5.62 -14.94 -21.89
N ALA A 23 -5.80 -15.43 -20.67
CA ALA A 23 -6.87 -16.36 -20.31
C ALA A 23 -8.23 -15.68 -20.04
N GLY A 24 -8.34 -14.36 -20.18
CA GLY A 24 -9.56 -13.62 -19.86
C GLY A 24 -9.89 -13.64 -18.36
N ALA A 25 -8.87 -13.67 -17.50
CA ALA A 25 -9.01 -13.62 -16.05
C ALA A 25 -8.52 -12.29 -15.46
N HIS A 26 -9.27 -11.74 -14.49
CA HIS A 26 -8.75 -10.68 -13.63
C HIS A 26 -7.51 -11.14 -12.86
N TYR A 27 -6.60 -10.20 -12.59
CA TYR A 27 -5.38 -10.37 -11.82
C TYR A 27 -5.32 -9.39 -10.65
N LEU A 28 -4.92 -9.86 -9.47
CA LEU A 28 -4.46 -9.04 -8.37
C LEU A 28 -3.15 -9.59 -7.82
N ASP A 29 -2.36 -8.73 -7.17
CA ASP A 29 -1.22 -9.16 -6.37
C ASP A 29 -1.02 -8.31 -5.13
N VAL A 30 0.03 -8.65 -4.37
CA VAL A 30 0.37 -8.02 -3.10
C VAL A 30 1.78 -7.40 -3.12
N THR A 31 2.24 -6.97 -4.30
CA THR A 31 3.57 -6.39 -4.50
C THR A 31 3.77 -5.09 -3.72
N ALA A 32 4.94 -4.92 -3.11
CA ALA A 32 5.39 -3.67 -2.51
C ALA A 32 6.38 -2.93 -3.43
N GLU A 33 6.76 -3.53 -4.56
CA GLU A 33 7.84 -3.10 -5.41
C GLU A 33 7.36 -2.11 -6.50
N GLN A 34 7.85 -0.87 -6.46
CA GLN A 34 7.51 0.18 -7.44
C GLN A 34 7.75 -0.22 -8.90
N PRO A 35 8.86 -0.89 -9.29
CA PRO A 35 9.07 -1.28 -10.68
C PRO A 35 8.05 -2.32 -11.17
N VAL A 36 7.57 -3.18 -10.28
CA VAL A 36 6.54 -4.19 -10.61
C VAL A 36 5.23 -3.50 -10.96
N VAL A 37 4.79 -2.57 -10.13
CA VAL A 37 3.56 -1.79 -10.39
C VAL A 37 3.65 -1.03 -11.71
N GLN A 38 4.78 -0.35 -11.95
CA GLN A 38 5.02 0.38 -13.20
C GLN A 38 4.97 -0.54 -14.43
N ALA A 39 5.61 -1.71 -14.37
CA ALA A 39 5.59 -2.67 -15.47
C ALA A 39 4.17 -3.18 -15.75
N LEU A 40 3.40 -3.51 -14.71
CA LEU A 40 2.02 -3.97 -14.87
C LEU A 40 1.13 -2.90 -15.50
N TYR A 41 1.24 -1.63 -15.09
CA TYR A 41 0.50 -0.54 -15.73
C TYR A 41 0.91 -0.33 -17.19
N ASN A 42 2.21 -0.21 -17.45
CA ASN A 42 2.73 0.08 -18.78
C ASN A 42 2.43 -1.02 -19.79
N GLU A 43 2.48 -2.28 -19.35
CA GLU A 43 2.46 -3.41 -20.27
C GLU A 43 1.10 -4.10 -20.37
N LEU A 44 0.24 -3.95 -19.36
CA LEU A 44 -1.02 -4.70 -19.30
C LEU A 44 -2.29 -3.85 -19.33
N ASP A 45 -2.23 -2.52 -19.27
CA ASP A 45 -3.47 -1.72 -19.35
C ASP A 45 -4.25 -1.99 -20.65
N ALA A 46 -3.64 -1.74 -21.82
CA ALA A 46 -4.33 -1.94 -23.10
C ALA A 46 -4.71 -3.42 -23.37
N PRO A 47 -3.85 -4.42 -23.10
CA PRO A 47 -4.25 -5.83 -23.19
C PRO A 47 -5.43 -6.19 -22.28
N ALA A 48 -5.43 -5.76 -21.01
CA ALA A 48 -6.50 -6.06 -20.07
C ALA A 48 -7.81 -5.38 -20.47
N ARG A 49 -7.76 -4.13 -20.98
CA ARG A 49 -8.94 -3.46 -21.56
C ARG A 49 -9.52 -4.24 -22.73
N SER A 50 -8.67 -4.72 -23.63
CA SER A 50 -9.09 -5.50 -24.80
C SER A 50 -9.73 -6.83 -24.42
N ALA A 51 -9.23 -7.49 -23.38
CA ALA A 51 -9.78 -8.72 -22.84
C ALA A 51 -10.99 -8.51 -21.90
N GLY A 52 -11.34 -7.26 -21.59
CA GLY A 52 -12.44 -6.94 -20.66
C GLY A 52 -12.17 -7.34 -19.21
N VAL A 53 -10.90 -7.43 -18.81
CA VAL A 53 -10.48 -7.81 -17.45
C VAL A 53 -9.71 -6.70 -16.76
N ALA A 54 -9.42 -6.91 -15.48
CA ALA A 54 -8.75 -5.95 -14.62
C ALA A 54 -7.42 -6.51 -14.12
N VAL A 55 -6.42 -5.65 -14.02
CA VAL A 55 -5.11 -5.93 -13.40
C VAL A 55 -4.93 -4.92 -12.26
N VAL A 56 -5.01 -5.39 -11.02
CA VAL A 56 -4.95 -4.53 -9.84
C VAL A 56 -3.73 -4.91 -8.98
N PRO A 57 -2.57 -4.28 -9.22
CA PRO A 57 -1.38 -4.56 -8.44
C PRO A 57 -1.46 -3.95 -7.03
N ALA A 58 -0.59 -4.46 -6.14
CA ALA A 58 -0.36 -3.90 -4.81
C ALA A 58 -1.63 -3.79 -3.94
N MET A 59 -2.58 -4.71 -4.09
CA MET A 59 -3.79 -4.76 -3.26
C MET A 59 -3.47 -5.37 -1.87
N ALA A 60 -2.63 -4.70 -1.10
CA ALA A 60 -2.01 -5.21 0.13
C ALA A 60 -1.80 -4.13 1.20
N PHE A 61 -1.13 -4.51 2.30
CA PHE A 61 -0.73 -3.58 3.36
C PHE A 61 0.20 -2.47 2.85
N PHE A 62 1.31 -2.82 2.21
CA PHE A 62 2.16 -1.86 1.50
C PHE A 62 1.55 -1.58 0.12
N GLY A 63 1.56 -0.32 -0.30
CA GLY A 63 0.89 0.11 -1.53
C GLY A 63 -0.59 0.41 -1.31
N GLY A 64 -1.43 -0.61 -1.50
CA GLY A 64 -2.87 -0.43 -1.68
C GLY A 64 -3.61 0.13 -0.48
N LEU A 65 -3.24 -0.22 0.75
CA LEU A 65 -3.89 0.35 1.93
C LEU A 65 -3.69 1.87 2.01
N ALA A 66 -2.47 2.35 1.75
CA ALA A 66 -2.17 3.78 1.75
C ALA A 66 -2.89 4.50 0.59
N ASP A 67 -2.94 3.89 -0.59
CA ASP A 67 -3.70 4.40 -1.74
C ASP A 67 -5.19 4.60 -1.43
N LEU A 68 -5.81 3.58 -0.80
CA LEU A 68 -7.21 3.64 -0.34
C LEU A 68 -7.42 4.75 0.71
N LEU A 69 -6.50 4.89 1.66
CA LEU A 69 -6.57 5.90 2.72
C LEU A 69 -6.48 7.32 2.16
N VAL A 70 -5.47 7.60 1.33
CA VAL A 70 -5.27 8.92 0.69
C VAL A 70 -6.50 9.31 -0.13
N THR A 71 -7.00 8.38 -0.94
CA THR A 71 -8.17 8.63 -1.79
C THR A 71 -9.44 8.86 -0.98
N ALA A 72 -9.64 8.10 0.11
CA ALA A 72 -10.76 8.31 1.01
C ALA A 72 -10.67 9.67 1.73
N ALA A 73 -9.47 10.10 2.16
CA ALA A 73 -9.27 11.40 2.77
C ALA A 73 -9.62 12.57 1.83
N LEU A 74 -9.33 12.43 0.53
CA LEU A 74 -9.70 13.41 -0.48
C LEU A 74 -11.21 13.54 -0.70
N GLY A 75 -12.01 12.55 -0.28
CA GLY A 75 -13.48 12.63 -0.29
C GLY A 75 -14.08 12.92 -1.65
N GLY A 76 -13.52 12.34 -2.72
CA GLY A 76 -13.94 12.55 -4.11
C GLY A 76 -13.13 13.60 -4.89
N GLY A 77 -12.20 14.30 -4.24
CA GLY A 77 -11.17 15.07 -4.92
C GLY A 77 -10.13 14.18 -5.62
N SER A 78 -9.52 14.68 -6.69
CA SER A 78 -8.47 13.99 -7.46
C SER A 78 -7.10 14.69 -7.40
N GLN A 79 -6.96 15.68 -6.51
CA GLN A 79 -5.74 16.47 -6.38
C GLN A 79 -5.40 16.72 -4.90
N ALA A 80 -4.11 16.68 -4.58
CA ALA A 80 -3.53 17.08 -3.31
C ALA A 80 -2.26 17.91 -3.57
N ASP A 81 -1.99 18.91 -2.74
CA ASP A 81 -0.72 19.64 -2.83
C ASP A 81 0.40 18.82 -2.19
N GLU A 82 0.10 18.18 -1.05
CA GLU A 82 1.04 17.34 -0.32
C GLU A 82 0.33 16.14 0.30
N VAL A 83 1.01 14.99 0.28
CA VAL A 83 0.62 13.76 0.95
C VAL A 83 1.80 13.25 1.76
N GLU A 84 1.61 13.12 3.07
CA GLU A 84 2.55 12.45 3.96
C GLU A 84 1.94 11.15 4.46
N ILE A 85 2.69 10.06 4.33
CA ILE A 85 2.29 8.72 4.76
C ILE A 85 3.32 8.26 5.78
N ALA A 86 2.89 7.91 6.97
CA ALA A 86 3.77 7.39 8.01
C ALA A 86 3.31 5.99 8.43
N ILE A 87 4.18 5.01 8.24
CA ILE A 87 3.98 3.62 8.64
C ILE A 87 4.73 3.40 9.96
N GLY A 88 3.99 3.07 11.00
CA GLY A 88 4.52 2.76 12.31
C GLY A 88 4.31 1.29 12.64
N LEU A 89 5.37 0.56 12.99
CA LEU A 89 5.29 -0.81 13.50
C LEU A 89 5.88 -0.89 14.91
N ASP A 90 5.27 -1.67 15.80
CA ASP A 90 5.86 -1.93 17.13
C ASP A 90 7.11 -2.82 17.05
N ARG A 91 7.20 -3.65 16.01
CA ARG A 91 8.33 -4.52 15.64
C ARG A 91 8.17 -4.99 14.19
N TRP A 92 9.21 -5.58 13.59
CA TRP A 92 9.07 -6.21 12.27
C TRP A 92 9.87 -7.49 12.11
N TRP A 93 9.23 -8.60 12.42
CA TRP A 93 9.80 -9.93 12.22
C TRP A 93 9.49 -10.42 10.81
N PRO A 94 10.49 -10.55 9.94
CA PRO A 94 10.24 -10.79 8.52
C PRO A 94 9.93 -12.25 8.23
N THR A 95 8.99 -12.50 7.31
CA THR A 95 8.83 -13.82 6.71
C THR A 95 10.02 -14.15 5.79
N ALA A 96 10.19 -15.44 5.44
CA ALA A 96 11.18 -15.85 4.45
C ALA A 96 10.99 -15.14 3.11
N GLY A 97 9.73 -14.93 2.69
CA GLY A 97 9.39 -14.18 1.48
C GLY A 97 9.85 -12.72 1.55
N THR A 98 9.63 -12.02 2.68
CA THR A 98 10.11 -10.64 2.86
C THR A 98 11.62 -10.52 2.73
N ARG A 99 12.38 -11.47 3.31
CA ARG A 99 13.85 -11.47 3.16
C ARG A 99 14.28 -11.68 1.71
N ALA A 100 13.63 -12.61 0.99
CA ALA A 100 13.92 -12.86 -0.41
C ALA A 100 13.60 -11.64 -1.29
N THR A 101 12.45 -10.98 -1.08
CA THR A 101 12.10 -9.73 -1.75
C THR A 101 13.11 -8.62 -1.47
N GLY A 102 13.49 -8.42 -0.20
CA GLY A 102 14.46 -7.39 0.18
C GLY A 102 15.82 -7.59 -0.48
N ALA A 103 16.31 -8.83 -0.56
CA ALA A 103 17.56 -9.17 -1.25
C ALA A 103 17.51 -8.96 -2.77
N ARG A 104 16.31 -9.03 -3.38
CA ARG A 104 16.11 -8.86 -4.82
C ARG A 104 15.85 -7.41 -5.21
N ASN A 105 15.17 -6.65 -4.37
CA ASN A 105 14.76 -5.29 -4.69
C ASN A 105 15.91 -4.30 -4.44
N THR A 106 16.78 -4.15 -5.45
CA THR A 106 17.86 -3.16 -5.47
C THR A 106 17.49 -1.89 -6.23
N ALA A 107 16.20 -1.69 -6.54
CA ALA A 107 15.75 -0.57 -7.34
C ALA A 107 15.90 0.75 -6.57
N THR A 108 16.28 1.81 -7.30
CA THR A 108 16.20 3.18 -6.77
C THR A 108 14.75 3.46 -6.39
N ARG A 109 14.54 3.82 -5.12
CA ARG A 109 13.24 4.21 -4.61
C ARG A 109 12.85 5.57 -5.16
N LEU A 110 11.59 5.71 -5.55
CA LEU A 110 11.01 6.93 -6.09
C LEU A 110 10.02 7.54 -5.09
N VAL A 111 9.91 8.87 -5.14
CA VAL A 111 8.94 9.72 -4.42
C VAL A 111 8.25 10.64 -5.44
N ILE A 112 7.19 11.36 -5.04
CA ILE A 112 6.63 12.42 -5.91
C ILE A 112 7.17 13.77 -5.42
N ARG A 113 7.85 14.49 -6.32
CA ARG A 113 8.31 15.87 -6.12
C ARG A 113 7.90 16.72 -7.32
N ASP A 114 7.36 17.91 -7.07
CA ASP A 114 6.82 18.82 -8.08
C ASP A 114 5.85 18.12 -9.07
N GLY A 115 5.07 17.16 -8.59
CA GLY A 115 4.13 16.37 -9.39
C GLY A 115 4.74 15.28 -10.25
N THR A 116 6.02 14.94 -10.04
CA THR A 116 6.74 13.96 -10.86
C THR A 116 7.45 12.91 -10.01
N LEU A 117 7.52 11.67 -10.54
CA LEU A 117 8.30 10.60 -9.92
C LEU A 117 9.80 10.94 -9.99
N THR A 118 10.42 11.10 -8.83
CA THR A 118 11.81 11.50 -8.67
C THR A 118 12.53 10.51 -7.76
N ALA A 119 13.82 10.28 -7.99
CA ALA A 119 14.63 9.45 -7.10
C ALA A 119 14.63 10.00 -5.67
N LEU A 120 14.49 9.12 -4.69
CA LEU A 120 14.71 9.43 -3.28
C LEU A 120 16.16 9.85 -3.07
N ASP A 121 16.37 10.84 -2.19
CA ASP A 121 17.72 11.29 -1.84
C ASP A 121 18.51 10.15 -1.15
N ASP A 122 19.84 10.15 -1.34
CA ASP A 122 20.76 9.22 -0.68
C ASP A 122 21.85 10.03 0.05
N PRO A 123 21.93 9.97 1.41
CA PRO A 123 21.11 9.15 2.29
C PRO A 123 19.64 9.61 2.37
N ALA A 124 18.74 8.66 2.62
CA ALA A 124 17.31 8.94 2.76
C ALA A 124 17.04 9.92 3.92
N PRO A 125 16.15 10.92 3.74
CA PRO A 125 15.79 11.85 4.79
C PRO A 125 15.26 11.15 6.05
N THR A 126 15.62 11.68 7.22
CA THR A 126 15.17 11.18 8.53
C THR A 126 14.43 12.26 9.30
N GLY A 127 13.54 11.86 10.21
CA GLY A 127 12.80 12.79 11.06
C GLY A 127 12.15 12.10 12.26
N THR A 128 11.09 12.72 12.79
CA THR A 128 10.24 12.13 13.82
C THR A 128 8.79 12.25 13.42
N TRP A 129 7.98 11.24 13.72
CA TRP A 129 6.54 11.28 13.46
C TRP A 129 5.71 11.02 14.73
N PRO A 130 4.70 11.85 15.03
CA PRO A 130 3.83 11.68 16.19
C PRO A 130 2.67 10.71 15.90
N TYR A 131 2.97 9.41 15.91
CA TYR A 131 1.95 8.38 15.75
C TYR A 131 0.92 8.43 16.90
N PRO A 132 -0.34 8.06 16.64
CA PRO A 132 -1.32 7.85 17.70
C PRO A 132 -0.83 6.79 18.71
N PRO A 133 -1.36 6.81 19.95
CA PRO A 133 -1.07 5.76 20.92
C PRO A 133 -1.39 4.36 20.38
N PRO A 134 -0.61 3.32 20.75
CA PRO A 134 0.44 3.35 21.77
C PRO A 134 1.84 3.72 21.25
N LEU A 135 2.05 3.92 19.94
CA LEU A 135 3.39 4.13 19.38
C LEU A 135 3.98 5.48 19.81
N GLY A 136 3.19 6.56 19.80
CA GLY A 136 3.66 7.89 20.15
C GLY A 136 4.71 8.43 19.18
N VAL A 137 5.53 9.38 19.64
CA VAL A 137 6.58 9.99 18.81
C VAL A 137 7.70 9.00 18.55
N GLN A 138 7.98 8.72 17.28
CA GLN A 138 9.01 7.76 16.86
C GLN A 138 9.99 8.39 15.87
N PRO A 139 11.29 8.01 15.91
CA PRO A 139 12.22 8.33 14.83
C PRO A 139 11.83 7.59 13.54
N VAL A 140 11.83 8.29 12.42
CA VAL A 140 11.45 7.78 11.11
C VAL A 140 12.50 8.04 10.04
N VAL A 141 12.50 7.23 9.00
CA VAL A 141 13.26 7.41 7.76
C VAL A 141 12.30 7.37 6.58
N GLU A 142 12.57 8.17 5.55
CA GLU A 142 11.82 8.13 4.30
C GLU A 142 12.10 6.79 3.59
N LEU A 143 11.04 6.01 3.39
CA LEU A 143 11.11 4.66 2.84
C LEU A 143 9.83 4.36 2.05
N PRO A 144 9.73 4.87 0.80
CA PRO A 144 8.56 4.61 -0.03
C PRO A 144 8.51 3.17 -0.54
N PHE A 145 7.29 2.66 -0.68
CA PHE A 145 6.97 1.42 -1.39
C PHE A 145 6.10 1.72 -2.62
N SER A 146 5.27 0.75 -3.04
CA SER A 146 4.43 0.85 -4.22
C SER A 146 3.35 1.94 -4.13
N GLU A 147 3.03 2.47 -2.95
CA GLU A 147 1.97 3.48 -2.76
C GLU A 147 2.24 4.75 -3.55
N VAL A 148 3.52 5.12 -3.72
CA VAL A 148 3.91 6.28 -4.51
C VAL A 148 3.44 6.14 -5.96
N VAL A 149 3.62 4.95 -6.53
CA VAL A 149 3.25 4.65 -7.92
C VAL A 149 1.75 4.46 -8.03
N THR A 150 1.10 3.76 -7.10
CA THR A 150 -0.35 3.57 -7.15
C THR A 150 -1.08 4.90 -7.01
N ILE A 151 -0.73 5.73 -6.04
CA ILE A 151 -1.36 7.05 -5.82
C ILE A 151 -1.10 7.97 -7.01
N GLY A 152 0.16 8.08 -7.46
CA GLY A 152 0.54 8.94 -8.58
C GLY A 152 -0.06 8.52 -9.92
N HIS A 153 -0.58 7.29 -10.04
CA HIS A 153 -1.23 6.81 -11.25
C HIS A 153 -2.59 7.46 -11.51
N HIS A 154 -3.37 7.74 -10.45
CA HIS A 154 -4.75 8.23 -10.58
C HIS A 154 -5.04 9.56 -9.85
N LEU A 155 -4.14 10.00 -8.96
CA LEU A 155 -4.24 11.29 -8.27
C LEU A 155 -3.15 12.25 -8.74
N LYS A 156 -3.49 13.54 -8.84
CA LYS A 156 -2.50 14.61 -9.07
C LYS A 156 -1.99 15.12 -7.74
N VAL A 157 -0.80 14.66 -7.34
CA VAL A 157 -0.18 15.02 -6.06
C VAL A 157 1.05 15.88 -6.33
N GLY A 158 1.19 17.03 -5.67
CA GLY A 158 2.38 17.88 -5.79
C GLY A 158 3.60 17.23 -5.14
N GLU A 159 3.50 16.91 -3.85
CA GLU A 159 4.54 16.24 -3.06
C GLU A 159 3.97 14.98 -2.40
N LEU A 160 4.67 13.84 -2.48
CA LEU A 160 4.32 12.62 -1.74
C LEU A 160 5.55 12.03 -1.07
N ARG A 161 5.50 11.95 0.26
CA ARG A 161 6.54 11.37 1.11
C ARG A 161 5.99 10.23 1.94
N SER A 162 6.79 9.18 2.09
CA SER A 162 6.40 7.98 2.82
C SER A 162 7.50 7.60 3.79
N TYR A 163 7.14 7.45 5.06
CA TYR A 163 8.05 7.24 6.18
C TYR A 163 7.78 5.91 6.88
N LEU A 164 8.84 5.31 7.44
CA LEU A 164 8.74 4.16 8.34
C LEU A 164 9.51 4.47 9.64
N ASN A 165 8.97 4.07 10.80
CA ASN A 165 9.76 4.14 12.04
C ASN A 165 10.98 3.21 12.00
N THR A 166 12.08 3.67 12.60
CA THR A 166 13.40 3.05 12.39
C THR A 166 13.62 1.76 13.19
N ALA A 167 13.11 1.64 14.41
CA ALA A 167 13.35 0.45 15.25
C ALA A 167 12.93 -0.88 14.58
N PRO A 168 11.80 -0.99 13.87
CA PRO A 168 11.45 -2.19 13.10
C PRO A 168 12.42 -2.53 11.95
N LEU A 169 13.17 -1.56 11.42
CA LEU A 169 14.19 -1.85 10.41
C LEU A 169 15.40 -2.59 10.99
N ASP A 170 15.71 -2.37 12.27
CA ASP A 170 16.76 -3.11 12.95
C ASP A 170 16.39 -4.60 13.06
N ASP A 171 15.13 -4.90 13.39
CA ASP A 171 14.61 -6.28 13.39
C ASP A 171 14.72 -6.92 12.00
N LEU A 172 14.36 -6.18 10.95
CA LEU A 172 14.38 -6.64 9.57
C LEU A 172 15.81 -7.00 9.12
N HIS A 173 16.79 -6.16 9.47
CA HIS A 173 18.19 -6.33 9.09
C HIS A 173 18.93 -7.36 9.95
N ASP A 174 18.49 -7.65 11.18
CA ASP A 174 19.09 -8.71 11.99
C ASP A 174 18.72 -10.10 11.42
N ALA A 175 19.75 -10.82 10.95
CA ALA A 175 19.62 -12.16 10.41
C ALA A 175 19.13 -13.19 11.45
N ARG A 176 19.22 -12.87 12.74
CA ARG A 176 18.76 -13.72 13.85
C ARG A 176 17.29 -13.50 14.18
N THR A 177 16.67 -12.43 13.68
CA THR A 177 15.23 -12.18 13.90
C THR A 177 14.43 -13.32 13.27
N PRO A 178 13.60 -14.03 14.07
CA PRO A 178 12.84 -15.18 13.58
C PRO A 178 11.69 -14.74 12.67
N ALA A 179 11.05 -15.71 12.03
CA ALA A 179 9.75 -15.49 11.43
C ALA A 179 8.70 -15.15 12.53
N PRO A 180 7.66 -14.37 12.20
CA PRO A 180 6.63 -14.00 13.17
C PRO A 180 5.90 -15.25 13.69
N PRO A 181 5.87 -15.49 15.01
CA PRO A 181 5.11 -16.59 15.59
C PRO A 181 3.62 -16.25 15.61
N ALA A 182 2.79 -17.28 15.48
CA ALA A 182 1.36 -17.17 15.75
C ALA A 182 1.13 -16.78 17.23
N ALA A 183 0.28 -15.79 17.45
CA ALA A 183 -0.14 -15.34 18.76
C ALA A 183 -1.67 -15.36 18.92
N ASP A 184 -2.37 -16.08 18.04
CA ASP A 184 -3.78 -16.48 18.16
C ASP A 184 -4.06 -17.73 17.30
N GLU A 185 -5.29 -18.25 17.38
CA GLU A 185 -5.73 -19.46 16.65
C GLU A 185 -5.79 -19.24 15.13
N GLU A 186 -5.90 -17.98 14.67
CA GLU A 186 -5.87 -17.62 13.26
C GLU A 186 -4.44 -17.51 12.69
N GLY A 187 -3.42 -17.76 13.52
CA GLY A 187 -2.02 -17.76 13.11
C GLY A 187 -1.37 -16.38 13.02
N ARG A 188 -2.01 -15.32 13.53
CA ARG A 188 -1.52 -13.94 13.39
C ARG A 188 -0.43 -13.62 14.39
N SER A 189 0.61 -12.92 13.95
CA SER A 189 1.60 -12.26 14.81
C SER A 189 0.97 -11.23 15.71
N ALA A 190 1.46 -11.05 16.94
CA ALA A 190 1.01 -9.95 17.82
C ALA A 190 1.50 -8.55 17.40
N GLN A 191 2.16 -8.40 16.24
CA GLN A 191 2.67 -7.12 15.74
C GLN A 191 1.52 -6.13 15.61
N GLN A 192 1.71 -4.91 16.09
CA GLN A 192 0.77 -3.81 15.88
C GLN A 192 1.32 -2.86 14.81
N PHE A 193 0.44 -2.35 13.98
CA PHE A 193 0.78 -1.34 12.99
C PHE A 193 -0.14 -0.12 13.06
N VAL A 194 0.38 0.98 12.53
CA VAL A 194 -0.32 2.21 12.22
C VAL A 194 0.08 2.64 10.79
N VAL A 195 -0.90 3.02 9.98
CA VAL A 195 -0.69 3.77 8.73
C VAL A 195 -1.42 5.09 8.91
N ASP A 196 -0.64 6.16 9.02
CA ASP A 196 -1.11 7.50 9.35
C ASP A 196 -0.88 8.42 8.16
N VAL A 197 -1.97 8.90 7.58
CA VAL A 197 -1.97 9.65 6.33
C VAL A 197 -2.44 11.06 6.59
N VAL A 198 -1.64 12.03 6.16
CA VAL A 198 -1.98 13.46 6.17
C VAL A 198 -2.04 13.95 4.73
N VAL A 199 -3.17 14.51 4.33
CA VAL A 199 -3.39 15.08 3.00
C VAL A 199 -3.64 16.58 3.15
N ARG A 200 -2.86 17.39 2.43
CA ARG A 200 -3.02 18.84 2.37
C ARG A 200 -3.50 19.27 0.98
N ARG A 201 -4.52 20.13 0.95
CA ARG A 201 -5.09 20.72 -0.28
C ARG A 201 -5.59 22.14 0.01
N GLY A 202 -4.92 23.14 -0.56
CA GLY A 202 -5.13 24.54 -0.23
C GLY A 202 -4.92 24.76 1.26
N THR A 203 -5.94 25.29 1.93
CA THR A 203 -5.94 25.49 3.39
C THR A 203 -6.50 24.29 4.17
N GLU A 204 -6.98 23.25 3.50
CA GLU A 204 -7.52 22.06 4.17
C GLU A 204 -6.41 21.05 4.46
N THR A 205 -6.36 20.59 5.72
CA THR A 205 -5.57 19.43 6.12
C THR A 205 -6.51 18.35 6.65
N ARG A 206 -6.41 17.14 6.08
CA ARG A 206 -7.19 15.98 6.53
C ARG A 206 -6.24 14.87 6.97
N ARG A 207 -6.57 14.22 8.07
CA ARG A 207 -5.83 13.09 8.61
C ARG A 207 -6.72 11.86 8.65
N ILE A 208 -6.22 10.74 8.16
CA ILE A 208 -6.87 9.44 8.24
C ILE A 208 -5.86 8.39 8.70
N VAL A 209 -6.27 7.56 9.63
CA VAL A 209 -5.40 6.58 10.28
C VAL A 209 -6.03 5.20 10.16
N ALA A 210 -5.26 4.23 9.68
CA ALA A 210 -5.54 2.81 9.84
C ALA A 210 -4.65 2.22 10.93
N THR A 211 -5.23 1.48 11.86
CA THR A 211 -4.48 0.69 12.85
C THR A 211 -4.90 -0.76 12.79
N GLY A 212 -4.02 -1.66 13.20
CA GLY A 212 -4.34 -3.07 13.21
C GLY A 212 -3.20 -3.94 13.69
N ARG A 213 -3.34 -5.24 13.40
CA ARG A 213 -2.40 -6.27 13.83
C ARG A 213 -1.91 -7.05 12.61
N ASP A 214 -0.62 -7.35 12.61
CA ASP A 214 0.07 -8.22 11.65
C ASP A 214 -0.07 -7.77 10.19
N ILE A 215 0.98 -7.11 9.69
CA ILE A 215 1.04 -6.62 8.29
C ILE A 215 0.93 -7.75 7.25
N TYR A 216 1.27 -9.00 7.60
CA TYR A 216 1.15 -10.15 6.70
C TYR A 216 -0.28 -10.67 6.70
N ALA A 217 -0.86 -10.90 7.88
CA ALA A 217 -2.22 -11.40 7.99
C ALA A 217 -3.25 -10.42 7.45
N VAL A 218 -3.03 -9.10 7.63
CA VAL A 218 -3.95 -8.07 7.14
C VAL A 218 -3.96 -7.93 5.62
N THR A 219 -2.91 -8.37 4.93
CA THR A 219 -2.84 -8.35 3.47
C THR A 219 -3.90 -9.25 2.84
N ALA A 220 -4.19 -10.40 3.46
CA ALA A 220 -5.20 -11.35 2.95
C ALA A 220 -6.61 -10.74 2.82
N PRO A 221 -7.23 -10.13 3.85
CA PRO A 221 -8.54 -9.52 3.68
C PRO A 221 -8.55 -8.33 2.71
N ILE A 222 -7.44 -7.59 2.56
CA ILE A 222 -7.34 -6.49 1.59
C ILE A 222 -7.46 -7.03 0.16
N VAL A 223 -6.64 -8.01 -0.23
CA VAL A 223 -6.67 -8.59 -1.58
C VAL A 223 -7.96 -9.36 -1.86
N VAL A 224 -8.51 -10.04 -0.85
CA VAL A 224 -9.79 -10.75 -0.97
C VAL A 224 -10.96 -9.78 -1.19
N GLU A 225 -11.01 -8.64 -0.49
CA GLU A 225 -12.04 -7.63 -0.73
C GLU A 225 -11.98 -7.09 -2.18
N GLY A 226 -10.78 -6.88 -2.72
CA GLY A 226 -10.58 -6.52 -4.13
C GLY A 226 -11.07 -7.61 -5.09
N ALA A 227 -10.74 -8.87 -4.81
CA ALA A 227 -11.15 -10.01 -5.63
C ALA A 227 -12.68 -10.21 -5.63
N VAL A 228 -13.32 -10.09 -4.47
CA VAL A 228 -14.79 -10.15 -4.33
C VAL A 228 -15.44 -9.04 -5.17
N ARG A 229 -14.93 -7.80 -5.10
CA ARG A 229 -15.43 -6.69 -5.90
C ARG A 229 -15.30 -6.93 -7.40
N LEU A 230 -14.21 -7.53 -7.85
CA LEU A 230 -14.03 -7.87 -9.26
C LEU A 230 -15.04 -8.93 -9.72
N ILE A 231 -15.23 -10.00 -8.94
CA ILE A 231 -16.19 -11.06 -9.23
C ILE A 231 -17.63 -10.50 -9.30
N GLU A 232 -17.96 -9.56 -8.41
CA GLU A 232 -19.28 -8.93 -8.34
C GLU A 232 -19.46 -7.79 -9.36
N GLY A 233 -18.45 -7.48 -10.18
CA GLY A 233 -18.50 -6.36 -11.13
C GLY A 233 -18.49 -4.98 -10.47
N ARG A 234 -18.12 -4.88 -9.19
CA ARG A 234 -18.01 -3.63 -8.41
C ARG A 234 -16.65 -2.93 -8.61
N HIS A 235 -16.20 -2.85 -9.86
CA HIS A 235 -14.99 -2.14 -10.28
C HIS A 235 -15.31 -1.11 -11.37
N ARG A 236 -14.49 -0.06 -11.51
CA ARG A 236 -14.83 1.07 -12.39
C ARG A 236 -14.64 0.80 -13.88
N HIS A 237 -13.58 0.10 -14.26
CA HIS A 237 -13.25 -0.18 -15.66
C HIS A 237 -12.35 -1.41 -15.79
N PRO A 238 -12.30 -2.06 -16.96
CA PRO A 238 -11.22 -2.99 -17.29
C PRO A 238 -9.91 -2.22 -17.50
N GLY A 239 -8.79 -2.93 -17.59
CA GLY A 239 -7.46 -2.34 -17.67
C GLY A 239 -6.62 -2.55 -16.43
N ALA A 240 -5.44 -1.96 -16.42
CA ALA A 240 -4.57 -1.95 -15.26
C ALA A 240 -4.81 -0.65 -14.49
N GLY A 241 -4.99 -0.74 -13.17
CA GLY A 241 -5.32 0.44 -12.37
C GLY A 241 -5.04 0.24 -10.90
N ALA A 242 -4.90 1.34 -10.19
CA ALA A 242 -4.60 1.35 -8.76
C ALA A 242 -5.78 0.86 -7.92
N PRO A 243 -5.56 0.31 -6.71
CA PRO A 243 -6.63 -0.12 -5.81
C PRO A 243 -7.77 0.91 -5.64
N ALA A 244 -7.43 2.17 -5.36
CA ALA A 244 -8.41 3.23 -5.12
C ALA A 244 -8.96 3.87 -6.39
N GLU A 245 -8.30 3.66 -7.53
CA GLU A 245 -8.84 3.96 -8.85
C GLU A 245 -9.92 2.94 -9.24
N MET A 246 -9.60 1.66 -9.08
CA MET A 246 -10.43 0.54 -9.53
C MET A 246 -11.67 0.36 -8.65
N PHE A 247 -11.60 0.72 -7.37
CA PHE A 247 -12.67 0.49 -6.40
C PHE A 247 -13.11 1.78 -5.69
N ASP A 248 -14.30 1.74 -5.08
CA ASP A 248 -14.72 2.76 -4.11
C ASP A 248 -13.90 2.62 -2.82
N ALA A 249 -12.92 3.51 -2.63
CA ALA A 249 -11.96 3.46 -1.53
C ALA A 249 -12.62 3.47 -0.14
N ALA A 250 -13.57 4.37 0.08
CA ALA A 250 -14.29 4.45 1.36
C ALA A 250 -15.10 3.18 1.63
N GLY A 251 -15.72 2.62 0.59
CA GLY A 251 -16.42 1.34 0.66
C GLY A 251 -15.50 0.17 0.98
N VAL A 252 -14.28 0.11 0.40
CA VAL A 252 -13.29 -0.94 0.68
C VAL A 252 -12.86 -0.85 2.15
N LEU A 253 -12.43 0.33 2.61
CA LEU A 253 -12.00 0.54 4.00
C LEU A 253 -13.11 0.20 5.00
N SER A 254 -14.35 0.57 4.69
CA SER A 254 -15.52 0.24 5.51
C SER A 254 -15.78 -1.28 5.57
N ALA A 255 -15.57 -2.01 4.48
CA ALA A 255 -15.70 -3.47 4.46
C ALA A 255 -14.61 -4.15 5.31
N LEU A 256 -13.37 -3.70 5.17
CA LEU A 256 -12.23 -4.19 5.95
C LEU A 256 -12.42 -3.96 7.46
N ALA A 257 -12.97 -2.81 7.85
CA ALA A 257 -13.27 -2.50 9.24
C ALA A 257 -14.36 -3.41 9.85
N ARG A 258 -15.33 -3.87 9.04
CA ARG A 258 -16.43 -4.74 9.50
C ARG A 258 -16.06 -6.22 9.61
N ASN A 259 -15.24 -6.72 8.67
CA ASN A 259 -15.15 -8.17 8.42
C ASN A 259 -14.15 -8.95 9.30
N GLY A 260 -13.41 -8.36 10.25
CA GLY A 260 -12.46 -9.19 11.01
C GLY A 260 -11.65 -8.57 12.14
N ARG A 261 -11.98 -7.36 12.62
CA ARG A 261 -11.12 -6.61 13.57
C ARG A 261 -9.66 -6.46 13.09
N SER A 262 -9.37 -6.68 11.80
CA SER A 262 -8.01 -6.69 11.25
C SER A 262 -7.48 -5.28 11.04
N ILE A 263 -8.37 -4.34 10.68
CA ILE A 263 -8.05 -2.92 10.51
C ILE A 263 -9.15 -2.09 11.19
N ALA A 264 -8.78 -1.08 11.96
CA ALA A 264 -9.64 0.01 12.37
C ALA A 264 -9.23 1.28 11.62
N VAL A 265 -10.19 1.96 10.98
CA VAL A 265 -9.95 3.21 10.26
C VAL A 265 -10.64 4.36 11.00
N ARG A 266 -9.92 5.46 11.23
CA ARG A 266 -10.43 6.68 11.87
C ARG A 266 -9.98 7.88 11.07
N SER A 267 -10.89 8.82 10.85
CA SER A 267 -10.58 10.10 10.22
C SER A 267 -10.76 11.19 11.26
N ASP A 268 -9.78 12.07 11.40
CA ASP A 268 -9.96 13.29 12.18
C ASP A 268 -10.60 14.36 11.28
N PRO A 269 -11.58 15.12 11.78
CA PRO A 269 -12.11 16.26 11.05
C PRO A 269 -11.01 17.31 10.86
N CYS A 270 -11.14 18.10 9.79
CA CYS A 270 -10.18 19.10 9.31
C CYS A 270 -9.42 19.79 10.45
N LEU A 271 -8.10 19.58 10.50
CA LEU A 271 -7.22 20.39 11.34
C LEU A 271 -7.07 21.72 10.60
N ALA A 272 -7.88 22.71 10.96
CA ALA A 272 -7.68 24.06 10.46
C ALA A 272 -6.31 24.55 10.95
N GLY A 273 -5.43 24.92 10.02
CA GLY A 273 -4.10 25.44 10.36
C GLY A 273 -4.22 26.66 11.27
N GLU A 274 -3.38 26.68 12.31
CA GLU A 274 -3.14 27.85 13.17
C GLU A 274 -2.53 29.02 12.39
#